data_AF-A0A7W7ZRA5-F1
#
_entry.id   AF-A0A7W7ZRA5-F1
#
_cell.length_a   1.000
_cell.length_b   1.000
_cell.length_c   1.000
_cell.angle_alpha   90.00
_cell.angle_beta   90.00
_cell.angle_gamma   90.00
#
_symmetry.space_group_name_H-M   'P 1'
#
loop_
_entity.id
_entity.type
_entity.pdbx_description
1 polymer ?
#
loop_
_entity_poly.entity_id
_entity_poly.type
_entity_poly.pdbx_seq_one_letter_code
_entity_poly.pdbx_strand_id
1 'polypeptide(L)'
;MKTLLLLFSLSLASIAHAQTTWKGLSFGESRDNVRAALAAQNFDVETSQEGSLQSVNDYQLLLPGMKNALPLRADFRFTSAGGLMDVTLSLDLAAMRQSFPNIAGENALLAFASARLTRALTDKYAAPISRQAGCGADACTINWRDPGQSVELNWLTHAPKLFIRYQMLTPDL
;
A
#
# COMPACT_ATOMS: atom_id res chain seq x y z
N MET A 1 -36.31 13.83 52.84
CA MET A 1 -35.50 14.49 51.79
C MET A 1 -34.71 13.41 51.07
N LYS A 2 -35.00 13.14 49.79
CA LYS A 2 -34.37 12.06 49.01
C LYS A 2 -33.65 12.71 47.83
N THR A 3 -32.33 12.80 47.92
CA THR A 3 -31.48 13.43 46.92
C THR A 3 -31.36 12.49 45.72
N LEU A 4 -31.93 12.89 44.59
CA LEU A 4 -31.84 12.17 43.32
C LEU A 4 -30.50 12.54 42.65
N LEU A 5 -29.53 11.62 42.63
CA LEU A 5 -28.31 11.79 41.85
C LEU A 5 -28.60 11.52 40.38
N LEU A 6 -28.48 12.57 39.55
CA LEU A 6 -28.41 12.47 38.09
C LEU A 6 -27.01 12.00 37.70
N LEU A 7 -26.91 10.76 37.22
CA LEU A 7 -25.71 10.24 36.57
C LEU A 7 -25.68 10.73 35.12
N PHE A 8 -24.82 11.72 34.85
CA PHE A 8 -24.41 12.11 33.50
C PHE A 8 -23.59 10.96 32.89
N SER A 9 -24.22 10.14 32.05
CA SER A 9 -23.51 9.21 31.18
C SER A 9 -22.83 10.02 30.05
N LEU A 10 -21.54 10.32 30.23
CA LEU A 10 -20.70 10.77 29.11
C LEU A 10 -20.61 9.63 28.11
N SER A 11 -21.31 9.79 26.99
CA SER A 11 -21.07 9.05 25.76
C SER A 11 -19.64 9.32 25.31
N LEU A 12 -18.73 8.39 25.64
CA LEU A 12 -17.44 8.25 24.99
C LEU A 12 -17.74 8.01 23.50
N ALA A 13 -17.69 9.07 22.71
CA ALA A 13 -17.57 8.95 21.27
C ALA A 13 -16.35 8.05 21.02
N SER A 14 -16.61 6.81 20.61
CA SER A 14 -15.55 5.92 20.17
C SER A 14 -14.89 6.63 19.00
N ILE A 15 -13.69 7.15 19.23
CA ILE A 15 -12.82 7.60 18.17
C ILE A 15 -12.52 6.32 17.39
N ALA A 16 -13.33 6.03 16.37
CA ALA A 16 -12.97 5.07 15.36
C ALA A 16 -11.60 5.52 14.89
N HIS A 17 -10.55 4.80 15.27
CA HIS A 17 -9.21 5.13 14.83
C HIS A 17 -9.28 5.01 13.32
N ALA A 18 -9.14 6.14 12.62
CA ALA A 18 -9.05 6.13 11.17
C ALA A 18 -7.98 5.11 10.83
N GLN A 19 -8.39 4.05 10.13
CA GLN A 19 -7.54 2.89 9.96
C GLN A 19 -6.35 3.32 9.09
N THR A 20 -5.16 3.18 9.65
CA THR A 20 -3.94 3.61 8.97
C THR A 20 -3.52 2.59 7.91
N THR A 21 -3.12 3.10 6.76
CA THR A 21 -2.56 2.37 5.63
C THR A 21 -1.10 2.76 5.42
N TRP A 22 -0.58 2.60 4.21
CA TRP A 22 0.80 2.92 3.86
C TRP A 22 1.18 4.36 4.22
N LYS A 23 2.39 4.54 4.78
CA LYS A 23 2.92 5.81 5.32
C LYS A 23 2.05 6.51 6.38
N GLY A 24 1.22 5.75 7.10
CA GLY A 24 0.38 6.30 8.18
C GLY A 24 -0.78 7.16 7.68
N LEU A 25 -1.05 7.13 6.38
CA LEU A 25 -2.25 7.71 5.77
C LEU A 25 -3.48 6.94 6.26
N SER A 26 -4.67 7.52 6.10
CA SER A 26 -5.93 6.83 6.40
C SER A 26 -6.83 6.81 5.18
N PHE A 27 -7.57 5.71 4.98
CA PHE A 27 -8.61 5.70 3.95
C PHE A 27 -9.68 6.75 4.27
N GLY A 28 -10.26 7.34 3.23
CA GLY A 28 -11.21 8.45 3.33
C GLY A 28 -10.57 9.83 3.46
N GLU A 29 -9.25 9.95 3.68
CA GLU A 29 -8.58 11.26 3.72
C GLU A 29 -8.71 12.01 2.39
N SER A 30 -8.93 13.33 2.49
CA SER A 30 -8.99 14.19 1.31
C SER A 30 -7.64 14.24 0.59
N ARG A 31 -7.67 14.52 -0.71
CA ARG A 31 -6.45 14.69 -1.52
C ARG A 31 -5.43 15.65 -0.90
N ASP A 32 -5.90 16.79 -0.37
CA ASP A 32 -5.01 17.79 0.21
C ASP A 32 -4.41 17.32 1.55
N ASN A 33 -5.18 16.59 2.36
CA ASN A 33 -4.66 15.98 3.59
C ASN A 33 -3.61 14.91 3.28
N VAL A 34 -3.86 14.04 2.29
CA VAL A 34 -2.87 13.06 1.84
C VAL A 34 -1.60 13.75 1.36
N ARG A 35 -1.72 14.80 0.52
CA ARG A 35 -0.56 15.57 0.04
C ARG A 35 0.22 16.20 1.21
N ALA A 36 -0.47 16.81 2.17
CA ALA A 36 0.17 17.42 3.33
C ALA A 36 0.89 16.37 4.21
N ALA A 37 0.26 15.22 4.46
CA ALA A 37 0.84 14.14 5.25
C ALA A 37 2.08 13.52 4.58
N LEU A 38 2.09 13.42 3.25
CA LEU A 38 3.24 12.94 2.48
C LEU A 38 4.38 13.97 2.43
N ALA A 39 4.06 15.25 2.22
CA ALA A 39 5.04 16.34 2.25
C ALA A 39 5.73 16.45 3.62
N ALA A 40 5.00 16.26 4.73
CA ALA A 40 5.56 16.21 6.07
C ALA A 40 6.58 15.07 6.27
N GLN A 41 6.55 14.06 5.40
CA GLN A 41 7.49 12.94 5.37
C GLN A 41 8.54 13.07 4.26
N ASN A 42 8.70 14.26 3.67
CA ASN A 42 9.56 14.52 2.49
C ASN A 42 9.26 13.57 1.33
N PHE A 43 7.98 13.27 1.11
CA PHE A 43 7.52 12.42 0.02
C PHE A 43 6.71 13.24 -0.98
N ASP A 44 7.40 13.76 -1.99
CA ASP A 44 6.80 14.63 -2.99
C ASP A 44 5.88 13.86 -3.95
N VAL A 45 4.71 14.45 -4.19
CA VAL A 45 3.71 13.91 -5.11
C VAL A 45 3.20 14.99 -6.06
N GLU A 46 2.88 14.59 -7.27
CA GLU A 46 2.20 15.40 -8.28
C GLU A 46 0.82 14.83 -8.61
N THR A 47 0.00 15.60 -9.31
CA THR A 47 -1.35 15.14 -9.73
C THR A 47 -1.25 14.57 -11.14
N SER A 48 -1.69 13.33 -11.34
CA SER A 48 -1.72 12.70 -12.66
C SER A 48 -2.81 13.31 -13.54
N GLN A 49 -2.79 12.98 -14.84
CA GLN A 49 -3.85 13.40 -15.77
C GLN A 49 -5.22 12.83 -15.39
N GLU A 50 -5.25 11.65 -14.79
CA GLU A 50 -6.43 10.94 -14.30
C GLU A 50 -6.87 11.42 -12.91
N GLY A 51 -6.15 12.37 -12.31
CA GLY A 51 -6.48 12.97 -11.02
C GLY A 51 -6.07 12.14 -9.80
N SER A 52 -5.23 11.11 -9.96
CA SER A 52 -4.54 10.47 -8.83
C SER A 52 -3.41 11.37 -8.32
N LEU A 53 -2.91 11.11 -7.11
CA LEU A 53 -1.59 11.61 -6.73
C LEU A 53 -0.56 10.55 -7.11
N GLN A 54 0.59 10.97 -7.63
CA GLN A 54 1.69 10.09 -8.02
C GLN A 54 2.99 10.59 -7.42
N SER A 55 3.86 9.69 -6.95
CA SER A 55 5.16 10.09 -6.43
C SER A 55 6.06 10.64 -7.53
N VAL A 56 6.70 11.78 -7.27
CA VAL A 56 7.62 12.43 -8.22
C VAL A 56 8.87 11.57 -8.42
N ASN A 57 9.34 10.93 -7.34
CA ASN A 57 10.47 10.01 -7.35
C ASN A 57 10.04 8.62 -6.89
N ASP A 58 10.85 7.61 -7.20
CA ASP A 58 10.64 6.25 -6.69
C ASP A 58 10.89 6.21 -5.17
N TYR A 59 9.95 5.59 -4.46
CA TYR A 59 10.15 5.15 -3.10
C TYR A 59 11.16 4.00 -3.06
N GLN A 60 12.30 4.23 -2.39
CA GLN A 60 13.36 3.25 -2.23
C GLN A 60 13.07 2.34 -1.02
N LEU A 61 12.44 1.18 -1.26
CA LEU A 61 12.13 0.21 -0.21
C LEU A 61 13.33 -0.71 0.06
N LEU A 62 14.04 -0.47 1.16
CA LEU A 62 15.11 -1.34 1.63
C LEU A 62 14.56 -2.41 2.59
N LEU A 63 14.49 -3.66 2.13
CA LEU A 63 14.05 -4.77 2.97
C LEU A 63 15.21 -5.35 3.79
N PRO A 64 14.93 -5.96 4.97
CA PRO A 64 15.96 -6.60 5.78
C PRO A 64 16.81 -7.61 4.98
N GLY A 65 18.13 -7.50 5.12
CA GLY A 65 19.09 -8.38 4.43
C GLY A 65 19.31 -8.06 2.94
N MET A 66 18.75 -6.99 2.41
CA MET A 66 19.06 -6.50 1.06
C MET A 66 20.15 -5.43 1.09
N LYS A 67 21.01 -5.41 0.07
CA LYS A 67 22.02 -4.37 -0.13
C LYS A 67 21.47 -3.16 -0.89
N ASN A 68 20.59 -3.41 -1.85
CA ASN A 68 19.99 -2.40 -2.72
C ASN A 68 18.48 -2.35 -2.45
N ALA A 69 17.89 -1.16 -2.54
CA ALA A 69 16.47 -0.96 -2.36
C ALA A 69 15.67 -1.36 -3.61
N LEU A 70 14.40 -1.70 -3.42
CA LEU A 70 13.43 -1.88 -4.49
C LEU A 70 12.82 -0.51 -4.84
N PRO A 71 12.94 -0.02 -6.09
CA PRO A 71 12.35 1.24 -6.51
C PRO A 71 10.86 1.05 -6.81
N LEU A 72 10.00 1.76 -6.06
CA LEU A 72 8.55 1.67 -6.17
C LEU A 72 7.94 3.05 -6.48
N ARG A 73 7.16 3.16 -7.56
CA ARG A 73 6.32 4.32 -7.84
C ARG A 73 5.03 4.22 -7.03
N ALA A 74 4.70 5.24 -6.26
CA ALA A 74 3.46 5.27 -5.48
C ALA A 74 2.37 6.04 -6.23
N ASP A 75 1.17 5.46 -6.32
CA ASP A 75 -0.05 6.10 -6.84
C ASP A 75 -1.14 6.02 -5.77
N PHE A 76 -1.86 7.12 -5.57
CA PHE A 76 -2.93 7.26 -4.58
C PHE A 76 -4.20 7.64 -5.32
N ARG A 77 -5.21 6.76 -5.30
CA ARG A 77 -6.49 7.01 -5.96
C ARG A 77 -7.56 7.38 -4.96
N PHE A 78 -8.45 8.24 -5.41
CA PHE A 78 -9.51 8.82 -4.63
C PHE A 78 -10.87 8.39 -5.18
N THR A 79 -11.84 8.27 -4.30
CA THR A 79 -13.25 8.13 -4.67
C THR A 79 -13.74 9.40 -5.38
N SER A 80 -14.90 9.34 -6.02
CA SER A 80 -15.57 10.53 -6.57
C SER A 80 -15.93 11.56 -5.50
N ALA A 81 -16.13 11.12 -4.25
CA ALA A 81 -16.34 11.98 -3.08
C ALA A 81 -15.03 12.63 -2.56
N GLY A 82 -13.88 12.30 -3.14
CA GLY A 82 -12.59 12.92 -2.83
C GLY A 82 -11.80 12.27 -1.69
N GLY A 83 -12.29 11.17 -1.12
CA GLY A 83 -11.59 10.41 -0.07
C GLY A 83 -10.65 9.33 -0.63
N LEU A 84 -9.49 9.12 0.00
CA LEU A 84 -8.49 8.12 -0.37
C LEU A 84 -9.12 6.71 -0.37
N MET A 85 -8.97 5.99 -1.48
CA MET A 85 -9.57 4.68 -1.70
C MET A 85 -8.53 3.56 -1.80
N ASP A 86 -7.46 3.82 -2.55
CA ASP A 86 -6.39 2.86 -2.77
C ASP A 86 -5.01 3.54 -2.78
N VAL A 87 -4.00 2.76 -2.40
CA VAL A 87 -2.59 3.10 -2.55
C VAL A 87 -1.92 1.96 -3.28
N THR A 88 -1.33 2.25 -4.45
CA THR A 88 -0.62 1.26 -5.26
C THR A 88 0.86 1.60 -5.30
N LEU A 89 1.71 0.65 -4.93
CA LEU A 89 3.17 0.71 -5.07
C LEU A 89 3.59 -0.18 -6.22
N SER A 90 3.95 0.41 -7.36
CA SER A 90 4.35 -0.33 -8.56
C SER A 90 5.87 -0.36 -8.69
N LEU A 91 6.44 -1.54 -8.96
CA LEU A 91 7.87 -1.69 -9.19
C LEU A 91 8.30 -0.99 -10.47
N ASP A 92 9.30 -0.11 -10.38
CA ASP A 92 10.00 0.43 -11.55
C ASP A 92 11.08 -0.56 -11.98
N LEU A 93 10.76 -1.38 -12.98
CA LEU A 93 11.69 -2.39 -13.50
C LEU A 93 12.90 -1.78 -14.22
N ALA A 94 12.77 -0.59 -14.80
CA ALA A 94 13.87 0.07 -15.47
C ALA A 94 14.90 0.57 -14.45
N ALA A 95 14.44 1.22 -13.37
CA ALA A 95 15.27 1.60 -12.24
C ALA A 95 15.87 0.36 -11.54
N MET A 96 15.07 -0.70 -11.35
CA MET A 96 15.55 -1.95 -10.75
C MET A 96 16.65 -2.61 -11.59
N ARG A 97 16.52 -2.55 -12.93
CA ARG A 97 17.59 -2.63 -13.95
C ARG A 97 18.97 -2.25 -13.41
N GLN A 98 19.04 -0.99 -13.03
CA GLN A 98 20.28 -0.30 -12.72
C GLN A 98 20.77 -0.67 -11.31
N SER A 99 19.85 -0.86 -10.36
CA SER A 99 20.18 -1.21 -8.98
C SER A 99 20.57 -2.68 -8.79
N PHE A 100 20.21 -3.58 -9.70
CA PHE A 100 20.48 -5.02 -9.59
C PHE A 100 21.18 -5.58 -10.85
N PRO A 101 22.38 -5.08 -11.21
CA PRO A 101 23.03 -5.41 -12.48
C PRO A 101 23.41 -6.89 -12.61
N ASN A 102 23.51 -7.61 -11.48
CA ASN A 102 23.89 -9.03 -11.45
C ASN A 102 22.70 -9.99 -11.66
N ILE A 103 21.47 -9.49 -11.74
CA ILE A 103 20.27 -10.31 -11.99
C ILE A 103 19.92 -10.18 -13.48
N ALA A 104 20.14 -11.25 -14.23
CA ALA A 104 19.98 -11.24 -15.68
C ALA A 104 18.51 -11.41 -16.09
N GLY A 105 17.93 -10.37 -16.68
CA GLY A 105 16.61 -10.40 -17.32
C GLY A 105 15.46 -9.92 -16.43
N GLU A 106 14.44 -9.35 -17.08
CA GLU A 106 13.26 -8.79 -16.39
C GLU A 106 12.49 -9.84 -15.60
N ASN A 107 12.35 -11.05 -16.12
CA ASN A 107 11.64 -12.13 -15.41
C ASN A 107 12.38 -12.54 -14.13
N ALA A 108 13.72 -12.58 -14.16
CA ALA A 108 14.52 -12.90 -12.98
C ALA A 108 14.46 -11.77 -11.94
N LEU A 109 14.46 -10.51 -12.37
CA LEU A 109 14.26 -9.35 -11.50
C LEU A 109 12.87 -9.38 -10.86
N LEU A 110 11.83 -9.67 -11.64
CA LEU A 110 10.47 -9.76 -11.17
C LEU A 110 10.29 -10.88 -10.15
N ALA A 111 10.82 -12.07 -10.45
CA ALA A 111 10.81 -13.21 -9.54
C ALA A 111 11.58 -12.93 -8.24
N PHE A 112 12.71 -12.22 -8.33
CA PHE A 112 13.45 -11.77 -7.16
C PHE A 112 12.63 -10.79 -6.32
N ALA A 113 12.08 -9.74 -6.93
CA ALA A 113 11.27 -8.74 -6.23
C ALA A 113 10.00 -9.36 -5.61
N SER A 114 9.28 -10.21 -6.35
CA SER A 114 8.07 -10.87 -5.87
C SER A 114 8.35 -11.78 -4.68
N ALA A 115 9.44 -12.55 -4.70
CA ALA A 115 9.84 -13.37 -3.57
C ALA A 115 10.17 -12.54 -2.32
N ARG A 116 10.90 -11.42 -2.50
CA ARG A 116 11.26 -10.51 -1.39
C ARG A 116 10.03 -9.83 -0.79
N LEU A 117 9.13 -9.31 -1.63
CA LEU A 117 7.92 -8.64 -1.19
C LEU A 117 6.90 -9.61 -0.60
N THR A 118 6.76 -10.82 -1.16
CA THR A 118 5.92 -11.88 -0.56
C THR A 118 6.36 -12.17 0.87
N ARG A 119 7.67 -12.31 1.10
CA ARG A 119 8.21 -12.53 2.44
C ARG A 119 7.94 -11.34 3.35
N ALA A 120 8.27 -10.12 2.92
CA ALA A 120 8.09 -8.91 3.73
C ALA A 120 6.61 -8.68 4.12
N LEU A 121 5.68 -8.92 3.19
CA LEU A 121 4.24 -8.82 3.45
C LEU A 121 3.76 -9.93 4.39
N THR A 122 4.27 -11.15 4.24
CA THR A 122 3.93 -12.26 5.15
C THR A 122 4.47 -12.02 6.56
N ASP A 123 5.68 -11.47 6.67
CA ASP A 123 6.26 -11.10 7.97
C ASP A 123 5.44 -9.99 8.66
N LYS A 124 4.87 -9.06 7.87
CA LYS A 124 4.05 -7.96 8.39
C LYS A 124 2.60 -8.35 8.71
N TYR A 125 1.95 -9.10 7.84
CA TYR A 125 0.51 -9.38 7.86
C TYR A 125 0.16 -10.84 8.15
N ALA A 126 1.14 -11.63 8.59
CA ALA A 126 1.03 -13.08 8.77
C ALA A 126 0.71 -13.83 7.46
N ALA A 127 0.21 -15.06 7.57
CA ALA A 127 -0.09 -15.90 6.42
C ALA A 127 -1.16 -15.27 5.51
N PRO A 128 -1.01 -15.36 4.18
CA PRO A 128 -2.00 -14.81 3.25
C PRO A 128 -3.34 -15.53 3.38
N ILE A 129 -4.43 -14.77 3.24
CA ILE A 129 -5.80 -15.30 3.26
C ILE A 129 -6.17 -16.01 1.95
N SER A 130 -5.50 -15.67 0.86
CA SER A 130 -5.64 -16.36 -0.42
C SER A 130 -4.39 -16.21 -1.28
N ARG A 131 -4.19 -17.20 -2.15
CA ARG A 131 -3.19 -17.22 -3.20
C ARG A 131 -3.85 -17.81 -4.45
N GLN A 132 -3.72 -17.15 -5.59
CA GLN A 132 -4.28 -17.63 -6.85
C GLN A 132 -3.77 -19.06 -7.17
N ALA A 133 -4.67 -19.93 -7.64
CA ALA A 133 -4.30 -21.26 -8.09
C ALA A 133 -3.30 -21.17 -9.26
N GLY A 134 -2.22 -21.95 -9.21
CA GLY A 134 -1.15 -21.88 -10.21
C GLY A 134 -0.18 -20.70 -10.03
N CYS A 135 -0.20 -20.01 -8.88
CA CYS A 135 0.83 -19.02 -8.56
C CYS A 135 2.24 -19.59 -8.76
N GLY A 136 3.00 -18.96 -9.64
CA GLY A 136 4.35 -19.36 -10.02
C GLY A 136 5.28 -18.18 -10.19
N ALA A 137 6.44 -18.44 -10.79
CA ALA A 137 7.42 -17.38 -11.08
C ALA A 137 6.85 -16.32 -12.04
N ASP A 138 5.97 -16.73 -12.95
CA ASP A 138 5.49 -15.89 -14.05
C ASP A 138 4.30 -15.00 -13.71
N ALA A 139 3.39 -15.49 -12.87
CA ALA A 139 2.21 -14.73 -12.48
C ALA A 139 1.69 -15.19 -11.14
N CYS A 140 1.19 -14.26 -10.35
CA CYS A 140 0.49 -14.58 -9.12
C CYS A 140 -0.29 -13.38 -8.59
N THR A 141 -1.34 -13.68 -7.85
CA THR A 141 -2.01 -12.75 -6.94
C THR A 141 -2.02 -13.38 -5.55
N ILE A 142 -1.54 -12.64 -4.55
CA ILE A 142 -1.54 -13.02 -3.15
C ILE A 142 -2.27 -11.93 -2.37
N ASN A 143 -3.21 -12.32 -1.50
CA ASN A 143 -3.95 -11.39 -0.67
C ASN A 143 -3.71 -11.65 0.81
N TRP A 144 -3.50 -10.57 1.54
CA TRP A 144 -3.54 -10.52 2.99
C TRP A 144 -4.72 -9.66 3.44
N ARG A 145 -5.12 -9.85 4.69
CA ARG A 145 -6.12 -9.02 5.36
C ARG A 145 -5.47 -8.38 6.56
N ASP A 146 -5.75 -7.11 6.72
CA ASP A 146 -5.41 -6.32 7.90
C ASP A 146 -6.69 -5.57 8.33
N PRO A 147 -6.92 -5.27 9.62
CA PRO A 147 -8.24 -4.81 10.09
C PRO A 147 -8.78 -3.58 9.35
N GLY A 148 -9.67 -3.79 8.36
CA GLY A 148 -10.34 -2.78 7.53
C GLY A 148 -9.70 -2.53 6.14
N GLN A 149 -8.60 -3.20 5.81
CA GLN A 149 -7.96 -3.14 4.48
C GLN A 149 -7.60 -4.52 3.92
N SER A 150 -7.62 -4.64 2.60
CA SER A 150 -6.94 -5.73 1.88
C SER A 150 -5.59 -5.26 1.40
N VAL A 151 -4.61 -6.15 1.48
CA VAL A 151 -3.30 -5.95 0.88
C VAL A 151 -3.11 -7.00 -0.20
N GLU A 152 -2.92 -6.58 -1.43
CA GLU A 152 -2.69 -7.45 -2.58
C GLU A 152 -1.25 -7.29 -3.06
N LEU A 153 -0.56 -8.40 -3.31
CA LEU A 153 0.65 -8.45 -4.14
C LEU A 153 0.28 -9.16 -5.44
N ASN A 154 0.51 -8.50 -6.56
CA ASN A 154 0.26 -9.06 -7.88
C ASN A 154 1.48 -8.88 -8.78
N TRP A 155 1.78 -9.91 -9.58
CA TRP A 155 2.79 -9.81 -10.64
C TRP A 155 2.44 -10.63 -11.88
N LEU A 156 3.03 -10.23 -13.02
CA LEU A 156 2.92 -10.87 -14.33
C LEU A 156 4.23 -10.66 -15.13
N THR A 157 4.80 -11.70 -15.74
CA THR A 157 6.04 -11.64 -16.53
C THR A 157 5.83 -11.33 -18.01
N HIS A 158 4.67 -11.67 -18.61
CA HIS A 158 4.41 -11.42 -20.04
C HIS A 158 4.15 -9.94 -20.37
N ALA A 159 3.71 -9.16 -19.39
CA ALA A 159 3.71 -7.70 -19.41
C ALA A 159 4.27 -7.26 -18.05
N PRO A 160 5.60 -7.24 -17.90
CA PRO A 160 6.29 -7.14 -16.62
C PRO A 160 5.69 -6.07 -15.72
N LYS A 161 4.97 -6.53 -14.70
CA LYS A 161 4.35 -5.67 -13.71
C LYS A 161 4.45 -6.38 -12.38
N LEU A 162 4.79 -5.61 -11.35
CA LEU A 162 4.66 -6.03 -9.97
C LEU A 162 4.12 -4.84 -9.20
N PHE A 163 3.12 -5.06 -8.36
CA PHE A 163 2.62 -4.02 -7.48
C PHE A 163 2.10 -4.58 -6.16
N ILE A 164 2.14 -3.73 -5.15
CA ILE A 164 1.40 -3.89 -3.90
C ILE A 164 0.24 -2.93 -3.93
N ARG A 165 -0.97 -3.40 -3.66
CA ARG A 165 -2.15 -2.53 -3.50
C ARG A 165 -2.68 -2.65 -2.08
N TYR A 166 -2.80 -1.51 -1.43
CA TYR A 166 -3.57 -1.35 -0.19
C TYR A 166 -4.94 -0.79 -0.58
N GLN A 167 -6.01 -1.46 -0.19
CA GLN A 167 -7.36 -1.08 -0.58
C GLN A 167 -8.30 -1.15 0.62
N MET A 168 -9.14 -0.12 0.75
CA MET A 168 -10.21 -0.08 1.72
C MET A 168 -11.22 -1.21 1.47
N LEU A 169 -11.55 -2.00 2.50
CA LEU A 169 -12.50 -3.12 2.36
C LEU A 169 -13.96 -2.68 2.23
N THR A 170 -14.30 -1.54 2.79
CA THR A 170 -15.63 -0.92 2.73
C THR A 170 -15.44 0.60 2.82
N PRO A 171 -15.74 1.37 1.77
CA PRO A 171 -16.10 2.77 1.98
C PRO A 171 -17.29 2.75 2.92
N ASP A 172 -17.25 3.51 4.00
CA ASP A 172 -18.46 3.76 4.77
C ASP A 172 -19.57 4.17 3.78
N LEU A 173 -20.60 3.31 3.70
CA LEU A 173 -21.82 3.52 2.91
C LEU A 173 -22.72 4.54 3.60
#